data_AF-A0A314UM96-F1
#
_entry.id   AF-A0A314UM96-F1
#
_cell.length_a   1.000
_cell.length_b   1.000
_cell.length_c   1.000
_cell.angle_alpha   90.00
_cell.angle_beta   90.00
_cell.angle_gamma   90.00
#
_symmetry.space_group_name_H-M   'P 1'
#
loop_
_entity.id
_entity.type
_entity.pdbx_description
1 polymer ?
#
loop_
_entity_poly.entity_id
_entity_poly.type
_entity_poly.pdbx_seq_one_letter_code
_entity_poly.pdbx_strand_id
1 'polypeptide(L)'
;MLGLVIDPNKKAPSTSYAYRAKELNQLHHSVFFYRRKALSLAAVITGVGEEMNAFKAFKASVPIAWSPNLYITLVRGIPGTRRLHRRTLEALRLRKCNRTVMRWNTPTVRGMLQQVKRLVVIETEEMYKARKQNLENHRALRPPLVINHLPASASGSS
;
A
#
# COMPACT_ATOMS: atom_id res chain seq x y z
N MET A 1 -25.21 4.06 -27.85
CA MET A 1 -24.37 4.79 -28.83
C MET A 1 -23.75 6.00 -28.12
N LEU A 2 -22.73 5.79 -27.30
CA LEU A 2 -21.77 6.84 -26.91
C LEU A 2 -20.42 6.14 -26.87
N GLY A 3 -19.70 6.25 -28.00
CA GLY A 3 -18.35 5.73 -28.13
C GLY A 3 -17.42 6.48 -27.19
N LEU A 4 -16.59 5.73 -26.48
CA LEU A 4 -15.40 6.25 -25.82
C LEU A 4 -14.51 6.86 -26.90
N VAL A 5 -14.41 8.18 -26.91
CA VAL A 5 -13.40 8.90 -27.69
C VAL A 5 -12.05 8.55 -27.09
N ILE A 6 -11.34 7.65 -27.78
CA ILE A 6 -9.95 7.31 -27.46
C ILE A 6 -9.09 8.41 -28.07
N ASP A 7 -8.52 9.26 -27.22
CA ASP A 7 -7.60 10.33 -27.63
C ASP A 7 -6.43 9.76 -28.46
N PRO A 8 -6.29 10.12 -29.76
CA PRO A 8 -5.28 9.53 -30.66
C PRO A 8 -3.85 10.01 -30.37
N ASN A 9 -3.63 10.87 -29.37
CA ASN A 9 -2.33 11.46 -29.04
C ASN A 9 -1.72 10.94 -27.72
N LYS A 10 -2.33 9.93 -27.07
CA LYS A 10 -1.63 9.20 -26.01
C LYS A 10 -0.68 8.20 -26.66
N LYS A 11 0.59 8.62 -26.79
CA LYS A 11 1.71 7.74 -27.13
C LYS A 11 1.64 6.49 -26.24
N ALA A 12 1.33 5.35 -26.85
CA ALA A 12 1.36 4.06 -26.18
C ALA A 12 2.73 3.92 -25.48
N PRO A 13 2.78 3.48 -24.20
CA PRO A 13 4.06 3.26 -23.54
C PRO A 13 4.83 2.23 -24.37
N SER A 14 5.93 2.68 -24.96
CA SER A 14 6.78 1.91 -25.86
C SER A 14 7.10 0.55 -25.26
N THR A 15 6.85 -0.48 -26.06
CA THR A 15 7.06 -1.90 -25.84
C THR A 15 8.52 -2.24 -25.52
N SER A 16 8.99 -1.91 -24.31
CA SER A 16 10.29 -2.37 -23.79
C SER A 16 10.22 -2.94 -22.37
N TYR A 17 9.02 -3.25 -21.86
CA TYR A 17 8.79 -3.71 -20.48
C TYR A 17 8.45 -5.19 -20.38
N ALA A 18 8.97 -6.02 -21.30
CA ALA A 18 9.02 -7.47 -21.13
C ALA A 18 10.11 -7.91 -20.11
N TYR A 19 10.47 -7.04 -19.16
CA TYR A 19 11.39 -7.37 -18.07
C TYR A 19 10.61 -7.87 -16.86
N ARG A 20 10.60 -9.20 -16.73
CA ARG A 20 10.55 -9.98 -15.48
C ARG A 20 9.37 -9.68 -14.55
N ALA A 21 8.27 -10.39 -14.79
CA ALA A 21 7.20 -10.64 -13.82
C ALA A 21 7.68 -11.21 -12.46
N LYS A 22 8.94 -11.67 -12.35
CA LYS A 22 9.57 -12.11 -11.09
C LYS A 22 10.16 -10.98 -10.24
N GLU A 23 10.34 -9.77 -10.78
CA GLU A 23 11.05 -8.67 -10.08
C GLU A 23 10.10 -7.67 -9.40
N LEU A 24 8.83 -7.61 -9.83
CA LEU A 24 7.78 -6.85 -9.16
C LEU A 24 7.28 -7.53 -7.86
N ASN A 25 7.42 -8.85 -7.76
CA ASN A 25 7.12 -9.57 -6.51
C ASN A 25 8.26 -9.45 -5.47
N GLN A 26 9.43 -8.93 -5.88
CA GLN A 26 10.60 -8.74 -5.01
C GLN A 26 10.71 -7.31 -4.45
N LEU A 27 9.91 -6.37 -4.95
CA LEU A 27 9.73 -5.02 -4.39
C LEU A 27 8.58 -4.93 -3.37
N HIS A 28 7.91 -6.05 -3.09
CA HIS A 28 6.78 -6.16 -2.17
C HIS A 28 7.16 -6.70 -0.77
N HIS A 29 8.46 -6.70 -0.41
CA HIS A 29 8.96 -7.20 0.89
C HIS A 29 9.63 -6.08 1.73
N SER A 30 8.87 -5.05 2.06
CA SER A 30 9.21 -4.11 3.15
C SER A 30 8.16 -4.02 4.26
N VAL A 31 7.36 -5.05 4.43
CA VAL A 31 6.56 -5.23 5.64
C VAL A 31 6.95 -6.58 6.23
N PHE A 32 7.37 -6.57 7.49
CA PHE A 32 7.87 -7.70 8.30
C PHE A 32 9.34 -8.12 8.15
N PHE A 33 10.20 -7.39 8.86
CA PHE A 33 11.37 -8.00 9.52
C PHE A 33 10.90 -8.56 10.88
N TYR A 34 10.37 -9.79 10.90
CA TYR A 34 10.44 -10.67 12.07
C TYR A 34 10.37 -12.14 11.60
N ARG A 35 11.44 -12.86 11.94
CA ARG A 35 11.55 -14.32 12.11
C ARG A 35 11.56 -15.24 10.87
N ARG A 36 12.78 -15.50 10.42
CA ARG A 36 13.45 -16.81 10.21
C ARG A 36 12.56 -18.07 10.07
N LYS A 37 12.86 -18.78 8.97
CA LYS A 37 13.03 -20.24 8.82
C LYS A 37 11.81 -21.05 8.34
N ALA A 38 11.98 -21.56 7.11
CA ALA A 38 11.76 -22.92 6.62
C ALA A 38 10.63 -23.75 7.25
N LEU A 39 9.79 -24.28 6.36
CA LEU A 39 9.01 -25.54 6.33
C LEU A 39 7.89 -25.24 5.30
N SER A 40 7.47 -26.07 4.36
CA SER A 40 7.68 -27.47 4.01
C SER A 40 6.97 -27.65 2.65
N LEU A 41 7.37 -28.65 1.89
CA LEU A 41 6.87 -29.07 0.57
C LEU A 41 5.42 -29.62 0.60
N ALA A 42 4.50 -29.06 1.39
CA ALA A 42 3.21 -29.68 1.71
C ALA A 42 2.02 -28.70 1.67
N ALA A 43 1.67 -28.18 0.49
CA ALA A 43 0.44 -27.42 0.30
C ALA A 43 -0.24 -27.74 -1.05
N VAL A 44 -0.23 -29.02 -1.45
CA VAL A 44 -0.93 -29.51 -2.66
C VAL A 44 -2.36 -29.97 -2.36
N ILE A 45 -2.78 -30.13 -1.10
CA ILE A 45 -4.10 -30.70 -0.81
C ILE A 45 -4.62 -30.04 0.47
N THR A 46 -5.52 -29.06 0.36
CA THR A 46 -6.63 -28.75 1.29
C THR A 46 -7.21 -27.37 0.98
N GLY A 47 -8.52 -27.35 0.71
CA GLY A 47 -9.32 -26.13 0.68
C GLY A 47 -9.42 -25.53 2.08
N VAL A 48 -8.56 -24.58 2.37
CA VAL A 48 -8.71 -23.64 3.49
C VAL A 48 -9.03 -22.29 2.90
N GLY A 49 -10.22 -21.76 3.21
CA GLY A 49 -10.57 -20.38 2.94
C GLY A 49 -9.45 -19.50 3.49
N GLU A 50 -8.72 -18.83 2.60
CA GLU A 50 -7.75 -17.84 3.02
C GLU A 50 -8.53 -16.74 3.77
N GLU A 51 -8.41 -16.71 5.09
CA GLU A 51 -8.86 -15.57 5.87
C GLU A 51 -8.19 -14.32 5.28
N MET A 52 -9.02 -13.49 4.64
CA MET A 52 -8.57 -12.28 3.96
C MET A 52 -8.17 -11.27 5.03
N ASN A 53 -6.89 -11.22 5.39
CA ASN A 53 -6.41 -10.17 6.27
C ASN A 53 -6.65 -8.78 5.62
N ALA A 54 -6.81 -7.74 6.44
CA ALA A 54 -7.11 -6.39 5.95
C ALA A 54 -6.08 -5.87 4.91
N PHE A 55 -4.83 -6.35 4.98
CA PHE A 55 -3.77 -5.99 4.05
C PHE A 55 -3.92 -6.67 2.67
N LYS A 56 -4.27 -7.96 2.64
CA LYS A 56 -4.55 -8.74 1.43
C LYS A 56 -5.79 -8.18 0.73
N ALA A 57 -6.84 -7.85 1.50
CA ALA A 57 -8.04 -7.18 0.98
C ALA A 57 -7.72 -5.85 0.30
N PHE A 58 -6.91 -5.00 0.96
CA PHE A 58 -6.49 -3.72 0.38
C PHE A 58 -5.65 -3.92 -0.90
N LYS A 59 -4.71 -4.87 -0.90
CA LYS A 59 -3.91 -5.19 -2.10
C LYS A 59 -4.74 -5.73 -3.26
N ALA A 60 -5.82 -6.45 -2.97
CA ALA A 60 -6.74 -6.96 -3.98
C ALA A 60 -7.63 -5.84 -4.56
N SER A 61 -7.93 -4.79 -3.79
CA SER A 61 -8.79 -3.68 -4.21
C SER A 61 -8.13 -2.72 -5.21
N VAL A 62 -6.82 -2.78 -5.40
CA VAL A 62 -6.07 -1.86 -6.27
C VAL A 62 -5.29 -2.64 -7.34
N PRO A 63 -5.33 -2.22 -8.61
CA PRO A 63 -4.54 -2.89 -9.64
C PRO A 63 -3.03 -2.76 -9.35
N ILE A 64 -2.33 -3.90 -9.33
CA ILE A 64 -0.87 -3.94 -9.24
C ILE A 64 -0.33 -3.65 -10.65
N ALA A 65 -0.30 -2.37 -11.01
CA ALA A 65 0.21 -1.88 -12.29
C ALA A 65 1.52 -1.11 -12.12
N TRP A 66 2.32 -1.08 -13.20
CA TRP A 66 3.51 -0.24 -13.23
C TRP A 66 3.09 1.23 -13.21
N SER A 67 3.65 2.00 -12.27
CA SER A 67 3.38 3.43 -12.13
C SER A 67 4.65 4.24 -12.44
N PRO A 68 4.50 5.41 -13.10
CA PRO A 68 5.63 6.32 -13.33
C PRO A 68 6.12 6.97 -12.03
N ASN A 69 5.25 7.07 -11.04
CA ASN A 69 5.48 7.75 -9.77
C ASN A 69 5.46 6.75 -8.60
N LEU A 70 6.40 6.92 -7.68
CA LEU A 70 6.48 6.16 -6.43
C LEU A 70 6.28 7.09 -5.25
N TYR A 71 5.42 6.68 -4.33
CA TYR A 71 5.22 7.34 -3.05
C TYR A 71 5.97 6.59 -1.96
N ILE A 72 6.90 7.28 -1.33
CA ILE A 72 7.87 6.68 -0.42
C ILE A 72 7.64 7.25 0.97
N THR A 73 7.35 6.40 1.95
CA THR A 73 7.12 6.82 3.33
C THR A 73 8.16 6.20 4.25
N LEU A 74 8.84 7.03 5.05
CA LEU A 74 9.72 6.54 6.11
C LEU A 74 8.88 6.13 7.31
N VAL A 75 8.80 4.83 7.58
CA VAL A 75 7.95 4.29 8.68
C VAL A 75 8.77 4.04 9.94
N ARG A 76 10.06 3.72 9.81
CA ARG A 76 10.94 3.45 10.95
C ARG A 76 11.90 4.60 11.22
N GLY A 77 12.29 4.74 12.48
CA GLY A 77 13.27 5.72 12.94
C GLY A 77 14.65 5.58 12.29
N ILE A 78 15.34 6.71 12.15
CA ILE A 78 16.73 6.82 11.68
C ILE A 78 17.80 6.50 12.75
N PRO A 79 17.62 6.74 14.07
CA PRO A 79 18.72 6.52 15.03
C PRO A 79 19.13 5.05 15.06
N GLY A 80 20.42 4.79 15.25
CA GLY A 80 20.98 3.44 15.23
C GLY A 80 21.12 2.80 13.84
N THR A 81 20.73 3.49 12.76
CA THR A 81 20.93 2.98 11.39
C THR A 81 22.35 3.27 10.87
N ARG A 82 22.81 2.41 9.94
CA ARG A 82 24.12 2.52 9.27
C ARG A 82 24.28 3.88 8.59
N ARG A 83 25.50 4.45 8.61
CA ARG A 83 25.82 5.76 7.99
C ARG A 83 25.37 5.85 6.52
N LEU A 84 25.55 4.75 5.77
CA LEU A 84 25.13 4.67 4.36
C LEU A 84 23.62 4.86 4.18
N HIS A 85 22.79 4.23 5.02
CA HIS A 85 21.34 4.38 4.94
C HIS A 85 20.90 5.81 5.26
N ARG A 86 21.55 6.46 6.23
CA ARG A 86 21.27 7.86 6.59
C ARG A 86 21.51 8.79 5.40
N ARG A 87 22.66 8.67 4.74
CA ARG A 87 22.97 9.43 3.51
C ARG A 87 21.95 9.20 2.39
N THR A 88 21.53 7.95 2.19
CA THR A 88 20.51 7.62 1.18
C THR A 88 19.16 8.23 1.51
N LEU A 89 18.73 8.20 2.78
CA LEU A 89 17.49 8.83 3.23
C LEU A 89 17.56 10.36 3.14
N GLU A 90 18.70 10.96 3.46
CA GLU A 90 18.96 12.39 3.28
C GLU A 90 18.83 12.81 1.82
N ALA A 91 19.43 12.05 0.88
CA ALA A 91 19.29 12.28 -0.55
C ALA A 91 17.84 12.14 -1.05
N LEU A 92 17.07 11.19 -0.49
CA LEU A 92 15.64 11.04 -0.75
C LEU A 92 14.78 12.14 -0.09
N ARG A 93 15.36 12.99 0.77
CA ARG A 93 14.68 14.03 1.58
C ARG A 93 13.74 13.46 2.65
N LEU A 94 14.04 12.27 3.16
CA LEU A 94 13.31 11.59 4.24
C LEU A 94 14.03 11.76 5.58
N ARG A 95 13.97 12.97 6.15
CA ARG A 95 14.65 13.32 7.42
C ARG A 95 13.82 13.01 8.67
N LYS A 96 12.48 13.08 8.57
CA LYS A 96 11.55 12.83 9.69
C LYS A 96 10.69 11.60 9.40
N CYS A 97 10.32 10.87 10.45
CA CYS A 97 9.43 9.72 10.35
C CYS A 97 8.04 10.13 9.87
N ASN A 98 7.33 9.19 9.25
CA ASN A 98 6.00 9.35 8.66
C ASN A 98 5.90 10.46 7.59
N ARG A 99 7.04 10.94 7.09
CA ARG A 99 7.08 11.82 5.93
C ARG A 99 6.98 11.00 4.66
N THR A 100 6.01 11.34 3.81
CA THR A 100 5.88 10.79 2.46
C THR A 100 6.49 11.75 1.45
N VAL A 101 7.30 11.25 0.52
CA VAL A 101 7.89 12.00 -0.59
C VAL A 101 7.61 11.27 -1.89
N MET A 102 7.17 12.01 -2.89
CA MET A 102 6.98 11.51 -4.26
C MET A 102 8.30 11.53 -5.01
N ARG A 103 8.60 10.45 -5.75
CA ARG A 103 9.76 10.35 -6.65
C ARG A 103 9.37 9.64 -7.94
N TRP A 104 10.09 9.94 -9.02
CA TRP A 104 9.93 9.24 -10.29
C TRP A 104 10.51 7.82 -10.20
N ASN A 105 9.88 6.89 -10.92
CA ASN A 105 10.27 5.49 -10.98
C ASN A 105 11.48 5.29 -11.91
N THR A 106 12.64 5.78 -11.50
CA THR A 106 13.91 5.58 -12.21
C THR A 106 14.71 4.41 -11.59
N PRO A 107 15.54 3.70 -12.38
CA PRO A 107 16.38 2.61 -11.85
C PRO A 107 17.29 3.07 -10.70
N THR A 108 17.77 4.32 -10.74
CA THR A 108 18.57 4.93 -9.67
C THR A 108 17.80 5.01 -8.35
N VAL A 109 16.56 5.53 -8.39
CA VAL A 109 15.71 5.61 -7.19
C VAL A 109 15.37 4.21 -6.68
N ARG A 110 15.10 3.26 -7.58
CA ARG A 110 14.87 1.85 -7.21
C ARG A 110 16.07 1.23 -6.49
N GLY A 111 17.29 1.49 -6.95
CA GLY A 111 18.52 1.04 -6.28
C GLY A 111 18.68 1.63 -4.88
N MET A 112 18.43 2.94 -4.72
CA MET A 112 18.43 3.61 -3.42
C MET A 112 17.39 2.99 -2.47
N LEU A 113 16.18 2.75 -2.96
CA LEU A 113 15.07 2.16 -2.21
C LEU A 113 15.39 0.73 -1.76
N GLN A 114 16.01 -0.08 -2.62
CA GLN A 114 16.40 -1.45 -2.28
C GLN A 114 17.38 -1.47 -1.09
N GLN A 115 18.28 -0.48 -1.02
CA GLN A 115 19.23 -0.33 0.07
C GLN A 115 18.54 -0.01 1.41
N VAL A 116 17.49 0.83 1.40
CA VAL A 116 16.76 1.27 2.60
C VAL A 116 15.43 0.54 2.83
N LYS A 117 15.17 -0.57 2.11
CA LYS A 117 13.89 -1.27 2.09
C LYS A 117 13.32 -1.61 3.48
N ARG A 118 14.16 -1.84 4.49
CA ARG A 118 13.68 -2.18 5.85
C ARG A 118 13.04 -1.00 6.61
N LEU A 119 13.34 0.24 6.19
CA LEU A 119 12.94 1.46 6.90
C LEU A 119 11.70 2.11 6.27
N VAL A 120 11.43 1.75 5.01
CA VAL A 120 10.58 2.52 4.11
C VAL A 120 9.50 1.62 3.53
N VAL A 121 8.29 2.17 3.45
CA VAL A 121 7.18 1.58 2.71
C VAL A 121 7.03 2.33 1.39
N ILE A 122 6.88 1.57 0.32
CA ILE A 122 6.76 2.08 -1.05
C ILE A 122 5.34 1.76 -1.51
N GLU A 123 4.67 2.77 -2.03
CA GLU A 123 3.33 2.67 -2.62
C GLU A 123 3.39 3.12 -4.07
N THR A 124 2.62 2.44 -4.93
CA THR A 124 2.32 2.94 -6.26
C THR A 124 1.37 4.13 -6.17
N GLU A 125 1.27 4.89 -7.26
CA GLU A 125 0.38 6.05 -7.32
C GLU A 125 -1.09 5.67 -7.04
N GLU A 126 -1.56 4.57 -7.63
CA GLU A 126 -2.93 4.11 -7.46
C GLU A 126 -3.20 3.62 -6.03
N MET A 127 -2.24 2.91 -5.40
CA MET A 127 -2.35 2.51 -4.01
C MET A 127 -2.41 3.71 -3.07
N TYR A 128 -1.60 4.74 -3.33
CA TYR A 128 -1.60 5.97 -2.53
C TYR A 128 -2.95 6.69 -2.61
N LYS A 129 -3.51 6.83 -3.82
CA LYS A 129 -4.85 7.43 -4.04
C LYS A 129 -5.94 6.63 -3.35
N ALA A 130 -5.96 5.31 -3.53
CA ALA A 130 -6.95 4.44 -2.88
C ALA A 130 -6.89 4.54 -1.35
N ARG A 131 -5.70 4.57 -0.77
CA ARG A 131 -5.52 4.77 0.68
C ARG A 131 -6.03 6.13 1.14
N LYS A 132 -5.80 7.20 0.38
CA LYS A 132 -6.32 8.55 0.68
C LYS A 132 -7.84 8.59 0.58
N GLN A 133 -8.43 8.00 -0.45
CA GLN A 133 -9.87 7.90 -0.59
C GLN A 133 -10.50 7.13 0.58
N ASN A 134 -9.92 6.00 0.98
CA ASN A 134 -10.44 5.24 2.11
C ASN A 134 -10.35 6.02 3.43
N LEU A 135 -9.28 6.82 3.60
CA LEU A 135 -9.16 7.73 4.75
C LEU A 135 -10.23 8.84 4.72
N GLU A 136 -10.52 9.39 3.54
CA GLU A 136 -11.59 10.38 3.35
C GLU A 136 -12.96 9.77 3.63
N ASN A 137 -13.25 8.58 3.09
CA ASN A 137 -14.49 7.85 3.36
C ASN A 137 -14.63 7.50 4.85
N HIS A 138 -13.53 7.14 5.53
CA HIS A 138 -13.55 6.87 6.96
C HIS A 138 -13.81 8.15 7.78
N ARG A 139 -13.26 9.29 7.34
CA ARG A 139 -13.43 10.60 7.98
C ARG A 139 -14.76 11.27 7.63
N ALA A 140 -15.42 10.83 6.57
CA ALA A 140 -16.71 11.36 6.15
C ALA A 140 -17.73 11.24 7.29
N LEU A 141 -18.65 12.20 7.34
CA LEU A 141 -19.69 12.24 8.35
C LEU A 141 -20.56 10.98 8.24
N ARG A 142 -20.68 10.25 9.35
CA ARG A 142 -21.61 9.13 9.44
C ARG A 142 -23.01 9.68 9.71
N PRO A 143 -24.07 9.09 9.13
CA PRO A 143 -25.42 9.51 9.44
C PRO A 143 -25.69 9.37 10.96
N PRO A 144 -26.50 10.26 11.54
CA PRO A 144 -26.80 10.19 12.97
C PRO A 144 -27.51 8.88 13.30
N LEU A 145 -27.17 8.31 14.45
CA LEU A 145 -27.86 7.14 14.98
C LEU A 145 -29.14 7.60 15.67
N VAL A 146 -30.29 7.33 15.07
CA VAL A 146 -31.60 7.60 15.69
C VAL A 146 -31.98 6.38 16.52
N ILE A 147 -32.00 6.53 17.86
CA ILE A 147 -32.45 5.48 18.79
C ILE A 147 -33.85 5.86 19.29
N ASN A 148 -34.86 5.08 18.88
CA ASN A 148 -36.21 5.18 19.38
C ASN A 148 -36.38 4.18 20.53
N HIS A 149 -36.52 4.66 21.77
CA HIS A 149 -36.86 3.80 22.90
C HIS A 149 -38.38 3.66 23.00
N LEU A 150 -38.85 2.44 23.22
CA LEU A 150 -40.26 2.20 23.53
C LEU A 150 -40.55 2.76 24.95
N PRO A 151 -41.72 3.39 25.17
CA PRO A 151 -42.09 3.83 26.51
C PRO A 151 -42.15 2.61 27.44
N ALA A 152 -41.67 2.75 28.67
CA ALA A 152 -41.78 1.70 29.67
C ALA A 152 -43.25 1.30 29.82
N SER A 153 -43.57 0.02 29.65
CA SER A 153 -44.91 -0.48 29.94
C SER A 153 -45.20 -0.18 31.41
N ALA A 154 -46.23 0.61 31.69
CA ALA A 154 -46.71 0.86 33.04
C ALA A 154 -47.22 -0.45 33.64
N SER A 155 -46.31 -1.28 34.16
CA SER A 155 -46.67 -2.36 35.07
C SER A 155 -47.16 -1.71 36.34
N GLY A 156 -48.48 -1.74 36.53
CA GLY A 156 -49.16 -1.15 37.67
C GLY A 156 -48.49 -1.54 38.98
N SER A 157 -48.06 -0.53 39.74
CA SER A 157 -47.91 -0.68 41.18
C SER A 157 -49.31 -0.87 41.75
N SER A 158 -49.59 -2.08 42.22
CA SER A 158 -50.71 -2.41 43.11
C SER A 158 -50.12 -2.91 44.42
#